data_AF-A0A7Y2C761-F1
#
_entry.id   AF-A0A7Y2C761-F1
#
_cell.length_a   1.000
_cell.length_b   1.000
_cell.length_c   1.000
_cell.angle_alpha   90.00
_cell.angle_beta   90.00
_cell.angle_gamma   90.00
#
_symmetry.space_group_name_H-M   'P 1'
#
loop_
_entity.id
_entity.type
_entity.pdbx_description
1 polymer ?
#
loop_
_entity_poly.entity_id
_entity_poly.type
_entity_poly.pdbx_seq_one_letter_code
_entity_poly.pdbx_strand_id
1 'polypeptide(L)' 'MKRQHTIGLWLVAVALGLSANACRVDAPVTDYSVPDGQNEFLDTLAARTFGFFWDYTNAENGLVPDRAPRITFSSVA' A
#
# COMPACT_ATOMS: atom_id res chain seq x y z
N MET A 1 0.76 -61.69 -13.80
CA MET A 1 1.35 -60.82 -12.74
C MET A 1 1.78 -59.42 -13.23
N LYS A 2 1.39 -58.94 -14.43
CA LYS A 2 1.82 -57.62 -14.98
C LYS A 2 0.79 -56.47 -14.81
N ARG A 3 -0.44 -56.77 -14.37
CA ARG A 3 -1.57 -55.81 -14.34
C ARG A 3 -1.66 -54.97 -13.05
N GLN A 4 -0.95 -55.37 -11.98
CA GLN A 4 -1.00 -54.67 -10.70
C GLN A 4 -0.06 -53.46 -10.63
N HIS A 5 1.07 -53.50 -11.36
CA HIS A 5 2.01 -52.37 -11.42
C HIS A 5 1.47 -51.18 -12.20
N THR A 6 0.66 -51.41 -13.23
CA THR A 6 0.06 -50.35 -14.05
C THR A 6 -0.99 -49.55 -13.29
N ILE A 7 -1.79 -50.21 -12.44
CA ILE A 7 -2.83 -49.55 -11.63
C ILE A 7 -2.20 -48.66 -10.55
N GLY A 8 -1.12 -49.12 -9.91
CA GLY A 8 -0.39 -48.31 -8.92
C GLY A 8 0.23 -47.05 -9.52
N LEU A 9 0.75 -47.13 -10.74
CA LEU A 9 1.34 -45.99 -11.45
C LEU A 9 0.28 -44.91 -11.78
N TRP A 10 -0.93 -45.32 -12.17
CA TRP A 10 -2.04 -44.40 -12.45
C TRP A 10 -2.55 -43.70 -11.19
N LEU A 11 -2.67 -44.40 -10.06
CA LEU A 11 -3.12 -43.81 -8.79
C LEU A 11 -2.14 -42.76 -8.25
N VAL A 12 -0.84 -43.01 -8.39
CA VAL A 12 0.20 -42.03 -7.99
C VAL A 12 0.15 -40.80 -8.90
N ALA A 13 -0.01 -40.97 -10.21
CA ALA A 13 -0.12 -39.85 -11.15
C ALA A 13 -1.34 -38.97 -10.87
N VAL A 14 -2.49 -39.57 -10.53
CA VAL A 14 -3.71 -38.82 -10.17
C VAL A 14 -3.53 -38.09 -8.84
N ALA A 15 -2.92 -38.72 -7.83
CA ALA A 15 -2.66 -38.08 -6.54
C ALA A 15 -1.69 -36.89 -6.64
N LEU A 16 -0.67 -36.97 -7.50
CA LEU A 16 0.24 -35.86 -7.79
C LEU A 16 -0.43 -34.73 -8.59
N GLY A 17 -1.45 -35.03 -9.40
CA GLY A 17 -2.23 -34.01 -10.13
C GLY A 17 -3.20 -33.22 -9.25
N LEU A 18 -3.78 -33.86 -8.22
CA LEU A 18 -4.77 -33.22 -7.34
C LEU A 18 -4.14 -32.28 -6.29
N SER A 19 -2.86 -32.43 -5.94
CA SER A 19 -2.21 -31.63 -4.89
C SER A 19 -1.78 -30.23 -5.32
N ALA A 20 -1.74 -29.93 -6.62
CA ALA A 20 -1.22 -28.67 -7.14
C ALA A 20 -2.21 -27.48 -7.08
N ASN A 21 -3.50 -27.72 -6.85
CA ASN A 21 -4.55 -26.69 -6.89
C ASN A 21 -5.14 -26.33 -5.52
N ALA A 22 -4.66 -26.94 -4.43
CA ALA A 22 -5.33 -26.86 -3.13
C ALA A 22 -5.11 -25.53 -2.37
N CYS A 23 -4.24 -24.63 -2.84
CA CYS A 23 -3.99 -23.37 -2.14
C CYS A 23 -3.68 -22.22 -3.12
N ARG A 24 -4.66 -21.86 -3.95
CA ARG A 24 -4.72 -20.50 -4.51
C ARG A 24 -5.95 -19.82 -3.96
N VAL A 25 -5.75 -18.98 -2.96
CA VAL A 25 -6.71 -17.96 -2.54
C VAL A 25 -6.38 -16.74 -3.39
N ASP A 26 -7.08 -16.59 -4.52
CA ASP A 26 -7.09 -15.32 -5.24
C ASP A 26 -7.88 -14.33 -4.37
N ALA A 27 -7.17 -13.43 -3.69
CA ALA A 27 -7.82 -12.30 -3.06
C ALA A 27 -8.47 -11.46 -4.17
N PRO A 28 -9.73 -11.00 -3.99
CA PRO A 28 -10.32 -10.08 -4.95
C PRO A 28 -9.44 -8.84 -5.04
N VAL A 29 -8.81 -8.64 -6.20
CA VAL A 29 -8.18 -7.36 -6.53
C VAL A 29 -9.33 -6.39 -6.73
N THR A 30 -9.64 -5.61 -5.70
CA THR A 30 -10.49 -4.44 -5.85
C THR A 30 -9.67 -3.40 -6.60
N ASP A 31 -10.02 -3.16 -7.86
CA ASP A 31 -9.50 -2.03 -8.62
C ASP A 31 -10.00 -0.74 -7.98
N TYR A 32 -9.18 -0.15 -7.11
CA TYR A 32 -9.43 1.18 -6.59
C TYR A 32 -9.19 2.19 -7.72
N SER A 33 -10.27 2.72 -8.27
CA SER A 33 -10.21 3.88 -9.15
C SER A 33 -10.23 5.15 -8.31
N VAL A 34 -9.21 5.98 -8.48
CA VAL A 34 -9.21 7.35 -7.94
C VAL A 34 -10.28 8.14 -8.71
N PRO A 35 -11.28 8.74 -8.03
CA PRO A 35 -12.22 9.67 -8.64
C PRO A 35 -11.53 10.84 -9.34
N ASP A 36 -12.17 11.33 -10.41
CA ASP A 36 -11.70 12.52 -11.11
C ASP A 36 -11.51 13.70 -10.15
N GLY A 37 -10.39 14.42 -10.31
CA GLY A 37 -10.02 15.57 -9.48
C GLY A 37 -9.48 15.26 -8.09
N GLN A 38 -9.47 14.01 -7.63
CA GLN A 38 -8.90 13.68 -6.32
C GLN A 38 -7.38 13.87 -6.29
N ASN A 39 -6.67 13.61 -7.40
CA ASN A 39 -5.24 13.90 -7.50
C ASN A 39 -4.96 15.42 -7.43
N GLU A 40 -5.73 16.23 -8.15
CA GLU A 40 -5.59 17.70 -8.16
C GLU A 40 -5.89 18.30 -6.76
N PHE A 41 -6.87 17.73 -6.06
CA PHE A 41 -7.15 18.08 -4.68
C PHE A 41 -5.97 17.73 -3.78
N LEU A 42 -5.41 16.52 -3.89
CA LEU A 42 -4.26 16.10 -3.10
C LEU A 42 -3.01 16.95 -3.38
N ASP A 43 -2.76 17.30 -4.65
CA ASP A 43 -1.66 18.19 -5.04
C ASP A 43 -1.83 19.58 -4.40
N THR A 44 -3.06 20.13 -4.46
CA THR A 44 -3.37 21.43 -3.86
C THR A 44 -3.23 21.39 -2.34
N LEU A 45 -3.73 20.32 -1.71
CA LEU A 45 -3.65 20.13 -0.27
C LEU A 45 -2.18 20.04 0.16
N ALA A 46 -1.40 19.18 -0.49
CA ALA A 46 0.01 18.98 -0.20
C ALA A 46 0.80 20.29 -0.35
N ALA A 47 0.61 21.01 -1.46
CA ALA A 47 1.29 22.28 -1.71
C ALA A 47 0.97 23.33 -0.64
N ARG A 48 -0.30 23.47 -0.25
CA ARG A 48 -0.72 24.45 0.77
C ARG A 48 -0.23 24.06 2.17
N THR A 49 -0.25 22.78 2.50
CA THR A 49 0.27 22.27 3.77
C THR A 49 1.78 22.46 3.85
N PHE A 50 2.53 22.18 2.78
CA PHE A 50 3.96 22.44 2.72
C PHE A 50 4.26 23.94 2.84
N GLY A 51 3.45 24.79 2.19
CA GLY A 51 3.56 26.24 2.27
C GLY A 51 3.59 26.78 3.70
N PHE A 52 2.87 26.17 4.64
CA PHE A 52 2.98 26.55 6.06
C PHE A 52 4.43 26.46 6.58
N PHE A 53 5.11 25.35 6.33
CA PHE A 53 6.49 25.16 6.77
C PHE A 53 7.44 26.07 6.01
N TRP A 54 7.21 26.30 4.72
CA TRP A 54 8.06 27.18 3.92
C TRP A 54 7.94 28.65 4.35
N ASP A 55 6.71 29.13 4.53
CA ASP A 55 6.44 30.55 4.75
C ASP A 55 6.62 30.99 6.21
N TYR A 56 6.38 30.08 7.18
CA TYR A 56 6.40 30.43 8.61
C TYR A 56 7.67 30.01 9.36
N THR A 57 8.59 29.27 8.73
CA THR A 57 9.85 28.88 9.38
C THR A 57 10.68 30.10 9.72
N ASN A 58 11.17 30.18 10.96
CA ASN A 58 12.15 31.19 11.33
C ASN A 58 13.48 30.91 10.61
N ALA A 59 13.91 31.83 9.74
CA ALA A 59 15.12 31.67 8.93
C ALA A 59 16.43 31.67 9.75
N GLU A 60 16.44 32.22 10.97
CA GLU A 60 17.64 32.28 11.81
C GLU A 60 17.97 30.93 12.45
N ASN A 61 16.95 30.13 12.79
CA ASN A 61 17.13 28.89 13.56
C ASN A 61 16.41 27.67 12.97
N GLY A 62 15.64 27.82 11.90
CA GLY A 62 14.93 26.74 11.20
C GLY A 62 13.72 26.18 11.96
N LEU A 63 13.32 26.77 13.08
CA LEU A 63 12.18 26.29 13.86
C LEU A 63 10.86 26.80 13.27
N VAL A 64 9.88 25.90 13.17
CA VAL A 64 8.52 26.17 12.68
C VAL A 64 7.60 26.39 13.87
N PRO A 65 6.79 27.46 13.91
CA PRO A 65 5.88 27.70 15.03
C PRO A 65 4.75 26.65 15.09
N ASP A 66 4.22 26.38 16.28
CA ASP A 66 3.12 25.41 16.45
C ASP A 66 1.78 25.91 15.86
N ARG A 67 1.62 27.23 15.69
CA ARG A 67 0.36 27.86 15.28
C ARG A 67 0.59 29.06 14.39
N ALA A 68 -0.36 29.31 13.49
CA ALA A 68 -0.48 30.51 12.67
C ALA A 68 -1.91 31.07 12.71
N PRO A 69 -2.14 32.36 12.42
CA PRO A 69 -1.13 33.39 12.11
C PRO A 69 -0.43 33.94 13.37
N ARG A 70 -0.95 33.63 14.57
CA ARG A 70 -0.30 34.00 15.82
C ARG A 70 0.92 33.10 16.05
N ILE A 71 2.10 33.65 15.81
CA ILE A 71 3.37 32.97 16.02
C ILE A 71 3.58 32.70 17.51
N THR A 72 3.73 31.43 17.87
CA THR A 72 4.02 30.96 19.23
C THR A 72 5.34 30.19 19.26
N PHE A 73 5.69 29.62 20.41
CA PHE A 73 6.83 28.70 20.52
C PHE A 73 6.69 27.50 19.57
N SER A 74 7.84 26.88 19.29
CA SER A 74 7.95 25.62 18.55
C SER A 74 8.11 24.45 19.51
N SER A 75 7.29 23.42 19.33
CA SER A 75 7.49 22.12 19.94
C SER A 75 8.47 21.28 19.12
N VAL A 76 9.30 20.48 19.80
CA VAL A 76 10.19 19.49 19.16
C VAL A 76 9.63 18.11 19.51
N ALA A 77 9.22 17.37 18.49
CA ALA A 77 8.60 16.04 18.61
C ALA A 77 9.64 14.91 18.71
#